data_AF-A0A957CQF7-F1
#
_entry.id   AF-A0A957CQF7-F1
#
_cell.length_a   1.000
_cell.length_b   1.000
_cell.length_c   1.000
_cell.angle_alpha   90.00
_cell.angle_beta   90.00
_cell.angle_gamma   90.00
#
_symmetry.space_group_name_H-M   'P 1'
#
loop_
_entity.id
_entity.type
_entity.pdbx_description
1 polymer ?
#
loop_
_entity_poly.entity_id
_entity_poly.type
_entity_poly.pdbx_seq_one_letter_code
_entity_poly.pdbx_strand_id
1 'polypeptide(L)'
;MKVQRLRLFIACFLGFCLASPAMSHAQEQTPRFEQAACPVDVPAGPPIDCGYLVVSENYDAPEGNTIRLPVIIIHSRSANPAPDPILFTEGGPGYSSLGSVWWLAESEFVNNRDVVILEQRGNVYAQPNLVCDLTTAWGEAAGKPCLDSFKSQEIDLSRYTTAVIV
;
A
#
# COMPACT_ATOMS: atom_id res chain seq x y z
N MET A 1 -48.91 69.70 20.67
CA MET A 1 -48.66 68.35 21.23
C MET A 1 -48.15 67.46 20.11
N LYS A 2 -46.92 66.94 20.23
CA LYS A 2 -46.24 66.11 19.22
C LYS A 2 -46.75 64.67 19.30
N VAL A 3 -47.26 64.13 18.19
CA VAL A 3 -47.63 62.71 18.08
C VAL A 3 -46.44 61.97 17.47
N GLN A 4 -45.85 61.05 18.23
CA GLN A 4 -44.65 60.32 17.87
C GLN A 4 -44.99 58.83 17.66
N ARG A 5 -45.01 58.45 16.38
CA ARG A 5 -44.50 57.22 15.74
C ARG A 5 -44.66 55.87 16.45
N LEU A 6 -45.25 54.91 15.73
CA LEU A 6 -44.83 53.52 15.79
C LEU A 6 -44.68 52.98 14.37
N ARG A 7 -43.43 52.82 13.92
CA ARG A 7 -43.09 52.17 12.63
C ARG A 7 -42.93 50.68 12.91
N LEU A 8 -43.79 49.87 12.30
CA LEU A 8 -43.76 48.42 12.35
C LEU A 8 -42.54 47.92 11.56
N PHE A 9 -41.53 47.36 12.23
CA PHE A 9 -40.41 46.69 11.58
C PHE A 9 -40.82 45.24 11.31
N ILE A 10 -41.02 44.91 10.03
CA ILE A 10 -41.21 43.53 9.56
C ILE A 10 -39.85 42.84 9.61
N ALA A 11 -39.70 41.88 10.52
CA ALA A 11 -38.51 41.04 10.60
C ALA A 11 -38.56 39.96 9.51
N CYS A 12 -37.76 40.13 8.45
CA CYS A 12 -37.44 39.05 7.51
C CYS A 12 -36.59 38.01 8.25
N PHE A 13 -37.19 36.89 8.65
CA PHE A 13 -36.46 35.68 9.02
C PHE A 13 -35.85 35.08 7.74
N LEU A 14 -34.65 35.53 7.39
CA LEU A 14 -33.78 34.82 6.45
C LEU A 14 -33.38 33.50 7.10
N GLY A 15 -34.01 32.42 6.66
CA GLY A 15 -33.61 31.05 6.99
C GLY A 15 -32.19 30.81 6.50
N PHE A 16 -31.22 30.93 7.40
CA PHE A 16 -29.85 30.53 7.17
C PHE A 16 -29.82 29.00 7.19
N CYS A 17 -30.01 28.37 6.03
CA CYS A 17 -29.71 26.95 5.84
C CYS A 17 -28.22 26.76 6.16
N LEU A 18 -27.93 26.25 7.37
CA LEU A 18 -26.65 25.67 7.72
C LEU A 18 -26.46 24.41 6.88
N ALA A 19 -26.06 24.59 5.63
CA ALA A 19 -25.51 23.51 4.83
C ALA A 19 -24.17 23.13 5.48
N SER A 20 -24.19 22.14 6.37
CA SER A 20 -22.96 21.49 6.81
C SER A 20 -22.22 21.01 5.57
N PRO A 21 -20.97 21.43 5.33
CA PRO A 21 -20.17 20.74 4.34
C PRO A 21 -20.07 19.30 4.84
N ALA A 22 -20.70 18.37 4.13
CA ALA A 22 -20.37 16.98 4.26
C ALA A 22 -18.87 16.90 3.98
N MET A 23 -18.08 16.67 5.02
CA MET A 23 -16.68 16.30 4.85
C MET A 23 -16.71 14.96 4.11
N SER A 24 -16.66 15.01 2.78
CA SER A 24 -16.34 13.87 1.96
C SER A 24 -14.96 13.43 2.39
N HIS A 25 -14.90 12.44 3.29
CA HIS A 25 -13.68 11.67 3.48
C HIS A 25 -13.44 11.03 2.12
N ALA A 26 -12.52 11.60 1.35
CA ALA A 26 -11.92 10.86 0.26
C ALA A 26 -11.19 9.70 0.92
N GLN A 27 -11.86 8.55 1.06
CA GLN A 27 -11.17 7.28 1.21
C GLN A 27 -10.19 7.23 0.05
N GLU A 28 -8.91 7.25 0.38
CA GLU A 28 -7.83 7.29 -0.59
C GLU A 28 -7.95 6.03 -1.44
N GLN A 29 -8.43 6.20 -2.67
CA GLN A 29 -8.88 5.10 -3.52
C GLN A 29 -7.77 4.05 -3.67
N THR A 30 -8.08 2.79 -3.36
CA THR A 30 -7.23 1.64 -3.67
C THR A 30 -7.66 1.03 -5.00
N PRO A 31 -6.73 0.46 -5.79
CA PRO A 31 -5.28 0.42 -5.57
C PRO A 31 -4.60 1.76 -5.90
N ARG A 32 -3.49 2.07 -5.23
CA ARG A 32 -2.64 3.24 -5.55
C ARG A 32 -1.16 2.94 -5.36
N PHE A 33 -0.33 3.72 -6.04
CA PHE A 33 1.12 3.70 -5.84
C PHE A 33 1.55 4.93 -5.03
N GLU A 34 2.28 4.69 -3.95
CA GLU A 34 2.89 5.74 -3.12
C GLU A 34 4.41 5.68 -3.23
N GLN A 35 5.02 6.71 -3.82
CA GLN A 35 6.47 6.79 -3.93
C GLN A 35 7.13 6.87 -2.54
N ALA A 36 8.21 6.13 -2.34
CA ALA A 36 8.94 6.06 -1.08
C ALA A 36 10.43 5.75 -1.31
N ALA A 37 11.23 5.84 -0.24
CA ALA A 37 12.61 5.35 -0.29
C ALA A 37 12.65 3.83 -0.48
N CYS A 38 13.69 3.33 -1.15
CA CYS A 38 13.89 1.90 -1.29
C CYS A 38 14.16 1.27 0.09
N PRO A 39 13.49 0.16 0.45
CA PRO A 39 13.70 -0.51 1.73
C PRO A 39 14.99 -1.35 1.78
N VAL A 40 15.67 -1.49 0.64
CA VAL A 40 16.95 -2.20 0.46
C VAL A 40 17.92 -1.32 -0.32
N ASP A 41 19.21 -1.60 -0.20
CA ASP A 41 20.24 -1.00 -1.06
C ASP A 41 20.02 -1.42 -2.51
N VAL A 42 20.21 -0.46 -3.42
CA VAL A 42 20.02 -0.66 -4.87
C VAL A 42 21.33 -0.41 -5.63
N PRO A 43 21.58 -1.15 -6.73
CA PRO A 43 22.76 -0.94 -7.56
C PRO A 43 22.75 0.43 -8.24
N ALA A 44 23.95 0.93 -8.55
CA ALA A 44 24.10 1.99 -9.54
C ALA A 44 23.86 1.45 -10.96
N GLY A 45 23.41 2.29 -11.89
CA GLY A 45 23.21 1.91 -13.28
C GLY A 45 21.90 2.46 -13.84
N PRO A 46 20.89 1.62 -14.13
CA PRO A 46 19.59 2.09 -14.57
C PRO A 46 18.92 2.97 -13.51
N PRO A 47 18.06 3.94 -13.90
CA PRO A 47 17.24 4.67 -12.94
C PRO A 47 16.33 3.70 -12.17
N ILE A 48 16.22 3.89 -10.86
CA ILE A 48 15.40 3.04 -9.98
C ILE A 48 14.46 3.92 -9.17
N ASP A 49 13.18 3.59 -9.22
CA ASP A 49 12.15 4.17 -8.36
C ASP A 49 11.63 3.11 -7.39
N CYS A 50 11.27 3.56 -6.18
CA CYS A 50 10.72 2.71 -5.14
C CYS A 50 9.42 3.29 -4.59
N GLY A 51 8.58 2.43 -4.06
CA GLY A 51 7.34 2.83 -3.44
C GLY A 51 6.56 1.67 -2.88
N TYR A 52 5.30 1.95 -2.59
CA TYR A 52 4.33 0.96 -2.12
C TYR A 52 3.17 0.88 -3.08
N LEU A 53 2.82 -0.34 -3.47
CA LEU A 53 1.48 -0.65 -3.94
C LEU A 53 0.57 -0.77 -2.71
N VAL A 54 -0.38 0.15 -2.56
CA VAL A 54 -1.37 0.15 -1.47
C VAL A 54 -2.67 -0.42 -2.00
N VAL A 55 -3.10 -1.53 -1.40
CA VAL A 55 -4.30 -2.30 -1.78
C VAL A 55 -5.12 -2.67 -0.55
N SER A 56 -6.37 -3.08 -0.76
CA SER A 56 -7.19 -3.66 0.31
C SER A 56 -6.63 -5.03 0.73
N GLU A 57 -6.56 -5.29 2.03
CA GLU A 57 -6.14 -6.59 2.60
C GLU A 57 -7.05 -7.71 2.08
N ASN A 58 -8.36 -7.43 2.08
CA ASN A 58 -9.41 -8.30 1.60
C ASN A 58 -10.12 -7.66 0.39
N TYR A 59 -9.89 -8.20 -0.81
CA TYR A 59 -10.54 -7.73 -2.03
C TYR A 59 -12.06 -7.98 -2.08
N ASP A 60 -12.57 -8.93 -1.29
CA ASP A 60 -14.02 -9.16 -1.15
C ASP A 60 -14.69 -8.10 -0.24
N ALA A 61 -13.89 -7.35 0.52
CA ALA A 61 -14.32 -6.30 1.44
C ALA A 61 -13.37 -5.07 1.33
N PRO A 62 -13.39 -4.35 0.19
CA PRO A 62 -12.36 -3.36 -0.15
C PRO A 62 -12.35 -2.14 0.78
N GLU A 63 -13.45 -1.88 1.48
CA GLU A 63 -13.60 -0.83 2.50
C GLU A 63 -12.90 -1.16 3.84
N GLY A 64 -12.34 -2.37 3.96
CA GLY A 64 -11.61 -2.81 5.14
C GLY A 64 -10.18 -2.28 5.22
N ASN A 65 -9.32 -3.02 5.93
CA ASN A 65 -7.91 -2.68 6.08
C ASN A 65 -7.19 -2.58 4.73
N THR A 66 -6.19 -1.71 4.67
CA THR A 66 -5.25 -1.64 3.55
C THR A 66 -3.89 -2.21 3.93
N ILE A 67 -3.24 -2.86 2.99
CA ILE A 67 -1.85 -3.33 3.10
C ILE A 67 -0.94 -2.55 2.14
N ARG A 68 0.35 -2.49 2.46
CA ARG A 68 1.36 -1.79 1.65
C ARG A 68 2.41 -2.80 1.22
N LEU A 69 2.53 -2.99 -0.09
CA LEU A 69 3.44 -3.93 -0.70
C LEU A 69 4.59 -3.16 -1.35
N PRO A 70 5.84 -3.33 -0.89
CA PRO A 70 7.00 -2.70 -1.52
C PRO A 70 7.11 -3.05 -3.01
N VAL A 71 7.44 -2.05 -3.79
CA VAL A 71 7.70 -2.16 -5.22
C VAL A 71 9.03 -1.46 -5.54
N ILE A 72 9.87 -2.12 -6.33
CA ILE A 72 11.04 -1.51 -6.97
C ILE A 72 10.81 -1.54 -8.47
N ILE A 73 10.94 -0.38 -9.13
CA ILE A 73 10.85 -0.24 -10.57
C ILE A 73 12.25 0.06 -11.08
N ILE A 74 12.82 -0.88 -11.84
CA ILE A 74 14.06 -0.66 -12.60
C ILE A 74 13.67 -0.19 -13.99
N HIS A 75 13.97 1.06 -14.30
CA HIS A 75 13.66 1.65 -15.59
C HIS A 75 14.56 1.08 -16.68
N SER A 76 13.99 0.92 -17.87
CA SER A 76 14.71 0.43 -19.03
C SER A 76 15.89 1.34 -19.40
N ARG A 77 16.94 0.73 -19.93
CA ARG A 77 18.07 1.45 -20.54
C ARG A 77 17.72 2.05 -21.91
N SER A 78 16.63 1.59 -22.54
CA SER A 78 16.16 2.12 -23.82
C SER A 78 15.52 3.50 -23.63
N ALA A 79 15.82 4.43 -24.55
CA ALA A 79 15.10 5.71 -24.63
C ALA A 79 13.64 5.55 -25.09
N ASN A 80 13.27 4.38 -25.63
CA ASN A 80 11.92 4.02 -26.03
C ASN A 80 11.64 2.58 -25.57
N PRO A 81 11.34 2.36 -24.28
CA PRO A 81 11.03 1.03 -23.76
C PRO A 81 9.75 0.47 -24.40
N ALA A 82 9.64 -0.84 -24.43
CA ALA A 82 8.38 -1.49 -24.74
C ALA A 82 7.35 -1.19 -23.64
N PRO A 83 6.06 -1.02 -23.99
CA PRO A 83 5.04 -0.47 -23.07
C PRO A 83 4.64 -1.43 -21.95
N ASP A 84 4.95 -2.72 -22.06
CA ASP A 84 4.64 -3.76 -21.07
C ASP A 84 5.87 -4.08 -20.19
N PRO A 85 5.81 -3.85 -18.87
CA PRO A 85 6.90 -4.17 -17.96
C PRO A 85 6.98 -5.67 -17.68
N ILE A 86 8.11 -6.12 -17.14
CA ILE A 86 8.26 -7.45 -16.56
C ILE A 86 7.98 -7.35 -15.06
N LEU A 87 7.00 -8.11 -14.56
CA LEU A 87 6.76 -8.26 -13.13
C LEU A 87 7.57 -9.45 -12.60
N PHE A 88 8.41 -9.22 -11.59
CA PHE A 88 9.18 -10.24 -10.90
C PHE A 88 8.72 -10.38 -9.44
N THR A 89 8.56 -11.62 -9.01
CA THR A 89 8.40 -11.98 -7.61
C THR A 89 9.14 -13.29 -7.35
N GLU A 90 9.80 -13.38 -6.20
CA GLU A 90 10.54 -14.56 -5.80
C GLU A 90 9.59 -15.67 -5.31
N GLY A 91 10.00 -16.92 -5.52
CA GLY A 91 9.28 -18.10 -5.05
C GLY A 91 9.45 -18.34 -3.54
N GLY A 92 9.24 -19.58 -3.10
CA GLY A 92 9.28 -19.94 -1.69
C GLY A 92 7.97 -20.59 -1.26
N PRO A 93 6.98 -19.88 -0.71
CA PRO A 93 6.83 -18.44 -0.45
C PRO A 93 7.67 -17.90 0.71
N GLY A 94 7.63 -16.58 0.93
CA GLY A 94 8.26 -15.91 2.07
C GLY A 94 9.72 -15.47 1.86
N TYR A 95 10.28 -15.70 0.67
CA TYR A 95 11.54 -15.06 0.28
C TYR A 95 11.28 -13.65 -0.24
N SER A 96 12.04 -12.67 0.25
CA SER A 96 11.91 -11.29 -0.20
C SER A 96 12.32 -11.15 -1.66
N SER A 97 11.44 -10.58 -2.48
CA SER A 97 11.76 -10.35 -3.88
C SER A 97 12.75 -9.20 -4.07
N LEU A 98 12.87 -8.29 -3.11
CA LEU A 98 13.54 -7.01 -3.30
C LEU A 98 15.05 -7.14 -3.54
N GLY A 99 15.69 -8.17 -2.99
CA GLY A 99 17.11 -8.46 -3.23
C GLY A 99 17.43 -8.78 -4.69
N SER A 100 16.43 -9.18 -5.49
CA SER A 100 16.61 -9.45 -6.92
C SER A 100 17.00 -8.23 -7.75
N VAL A 101 16.85 -7.02 -7.20
CA VAL A 101 17.22 -5.75 -7.86
C VAL A 101 18.65 -5.77 -8.38
N TRP A 102 19.58 -6.41 -7.66
CA TRP A 102 20.99 -6.48 -8.04
C TRP A 102 21.21 -7.21 -9.36
N TRP A 103 20.67 -8.42 -9.51
CA TRP A 103 20.88 -9.20 -10.74
C TRP A 103 19.92 -8.78 -11.86
N LEU A 104 18.70 -8.31 -11.53
CA LEU A 104 17.74 -7.81 -12.52
C LEU A 104 18.21 -6.51 -13.17
N ALA A 105 18.83 -5.60 -12.41
CA ALA A 105 19.38 -4.35 -12.95
C ALA A 105 20.55 -4.59 -13.91
N GLU A 106 21.21 -5.74 -13.84
CA GLU A 106 22.28 -6.16 -14.76
C GLU A 106 21.77 -6.98 -15.94
N SER A 107 20.60 -7.61 -15.81
CA SER A 107 20.02 -8.52 -16.78
C SER A 107 19.71 -7.89 -18.15
N GLU A 108 19.49 -8.73 -19.17
CA GLU A 108 19.05 -8.28 -20.48
C GLU A 108 17.59 -7.78 -20.49
N PHE A 109 16.80 -8.12 -19.46
CA PHE A 109 15.40 -7.70 -19.36
C PHE A 109 15.26 -6.19 -19.36
N VAL A 110 16.12 -5.50 -18.60
CA VAL A 110 16.11 -4.04 -18.47
C VAL A 110 16.63 -3.33 -19.73
N ASN A 111 17.13 -4.05 -20.75
CA ASN A 111 17.57 -3.40 -21.99
C ASN A 111 16.41 -2.75 -22.74
N ASN A 112 15.21 -3.37 -22.70
CA ASN A 112 14.06 -2.91 -23.50
C ASN A 112 12.76 -2.78 -22.70
N ARG A 113 12.72 -3.23 -21.44
CA ARG A 113 11.51 -3.19 -20.59
C ARG A 113 11.86 -2.64 -19.23
N ASP A 114 10.89 -2.00 -18.59
CA ASP A 114 10.97 -1.78 -17.16
C ASP A 114 10.78 -3.11 -16.44
N VAL A 115 11.46 -3.28 -15.31
CA VAL A 115 11.29 -4.45 -14.44
C VAL A 115 10.69 -3.97 -13.13
N VAL A 116 9.51 -4.48 -12.81
CA VAL A 116 8.80 -4.23 -11.55
C VAL A 116 9.04 -5.42 -10.63
N ILE A 117 9.77 -5.21 -9.54
CA ILE A 117 9.96 -6.19 -8.48
C ILE A 117 8.90 -5.92 -7.43
N LEU A 118 8.05 -6.90 -7.16
CA LEU A 118 6.96 -6.80 -6.21
C LEU A 118 7.19 -7.72 -5.02
N GLU A 119 7.18 -7.12 -3.83
CA GLU A 119 7.18 -7.86 -2.58
C GLU A 119 5.80 -8.45 -2.29
N GLN A 120 5.77 -9.72 -1.92
CA GLN A 120 4.51 -10.41 -1.59
C GLN A 120 3.98 -9.94 -0.23
N ARG A 121 2.65 -9.98 -0.06
CA ARG A 121 2.02 -9.69 1.23
C ARG A 121 2.58 -10.56 2.35
N GLY A 122 2.79 -9.97 3.53
CA GLY A 122 3.30 -10.66 4.71
C GLY A 122 4.80 -10.94 4.70
N ASN A 123 5.53 -10.55 3.65
CA ASN A 123 6.99 -10.70 3.64
C ASN A 123 7.68 -9.64 4.52
N VAL A 124 8.99 -9.80 4.73
CA VAL A 124 9.77 -8.99 5.70
C VAL A 124 9.66 -7.46 5.51
N TYR A 125 9.49 -6.98 4.27
CA TYR A 125 9.33 -5.55 3.98
C TYR A 125 7.88 -5.11 3.76
N ALA A 126 6.94 -6.05 3.66
CA ALA A 126 5.52 -5.74 3.49
C ALA A 126 4.90 -5.20 4.78
N GLN A 127 3.80 -4.48 4.66
CA GLN A 127 3.04 -3.98 5.81
C GLN A 127 1.59 -4.46 5.73
N PRO A 128 1.16 -5.33 6.67
CA PRO A 128 1.96 -5.93 7.74
C PRO A 128 2.94 -7.00 7.22
N ASN A 129 4.00 -7.26 8.00
CA ASN A 129 4.91 -8.39 7.80
C ASN A 129 4.54 -9.54 8.75
N LEU A 130 4.71 -10.77 8.30
CA LEU A 130 4.39 -11.99 9.05
C LEU A 130 5.65 -12.74 9.52
N VAL A 131 6.76 -12.03 9.68
CA VAL A 131 8.01 -12.64 10.16
C VAL A 131 7.84 -13.00 11.64
N CYS A 132 7.99 -14.28 11.95
CA CYS A 132 8.03 -14.77 13.32
C CYS A 132 9.47 -14.88 13.81
N ASP A 133 9.73 -14.50 15.06
CA ASP A 133 10.97 -14.88 15.74
C ASP A 133 10.92 -16.39 16.06
N LEU A 134 11.55 -17.17 15.17
CA LEU A 134 11.63 -18.61 15.30
C LEU A 134 12.84 -19.06 16.15
N THR A 135 13.58 -18.17 16.81
CA THR A 135 14.66 -18.58 17.72
C THR A 135 14.12 -19.35 18.93
N THR A 136 12.87 -19.10 19.30
CA THR A 136 12.12 -19.89 20.30
C THR A 136 11.44 -21.13 19.70
N ALA A 137 11.59 -21.38 18.39
CA ALA A 137 10.69 -22.26 17.64
C ALA A 137 11.03 -23.75 17.61
N TRP A 138 12.04 -24.19 18.35
CA TRP A 138 12.42 -25.60 18.38
C TRP A 138 11.56 -26.47 19.32
N GLY A 139 10.38 -25.99 19.71
CA GLY A 139 9.40 -26.72 20.53
C GLY A 139 7.98 -26.60 19.97
N GLU A 140 7.09 -27.56 20.29
CA GLU A 140 5.73 -27.67 19.73
C GLU A 140 4.82 -26.43 19.93
N ALA A 141 5.20 -25.49 20.81
CA ALA A 141 4.48 -24.24 21.07
C ALA A 141 5.06 -22.99 20.37
N ALA A 142 6.17 -23.15 19.64
CA ALA A 142 6.94 -22.16 18.90
C ALA A 142 6.15 -21.05 18.18
N GLY A 143 5.26 -21.46 17.28
CA GLY A 143 4.56 -20.55 16.38
C GLY A 143 3.32 -19.93 17.00
N LYS A 144 2.84 -20.45 18.14
CA LYS A 144 1.57 -20.03 18.73
C LYS A 144 1.60 -18.60 19.26
N PRO A 145 2.65 -18.14 19.97
CA PRO A 145 2.78 -16.73 20.34
C PRO A 145 2.79 -15.79 19.13
N CYS A 146 3.46 -16.19 18.03
CA CYS A 146 3.49 -15.40 16.80
C CYS A 146 2.09 -15.31 16.16
N LEU A 147 1.42 -16.46 15.99
CA LEU A 147 0.07 -16.54 15.45
C LEU A 147 -0.94 -15.73 16.28
N ASP A 148 -0.86 -15.84 17.61
CA ASP A 148 -1.74 -15.11 18.52
C ASP A 148 -1.48 -13.59 18.46
N SER A 149 -0.22 -13.18 18.24
CA SER A 149 0.16 -11.76 18.03
C SER A 149 -0.42 -11.18 16.73
N PHE A 150 -0.41 -11.92 15.62
CA PHE A 150 -1.04 -11.42 14.39
C PHE A 150 -2.56 -11.31 14.52
N LYS A 151 -3.18 -12.27 15.21
CA LYS A 151 -4.63 -12.23 15.48
C LYS A 151 -5.03 -11.06 16.37
N SER A 152 -4.21 -10.69 17.36
CA SER A 152 -4.49 -9.53 18.22
C SER A 152 -4.31 -8.19 17.49
N GLN A 153 -3.57 -8.18 16.38
CA GLN A 153 -3.45 -7.04 15.47
C GLN A 153 -4.57 -7.00 14.41
N GLU A 154 -5.56 -7.90 14.50
CA GLU A 154 -6.69 -7.99 13.56
C GLU A 154 -6.27 -8.24 12.11
N ILE A 155 -5.09 -8.83 11.90
CA ILE A 155 -4.61 -9.25 10.57
C ILE A 155 -5.46 -10.43 10.09
N ASP A 156 -6.06 -10.30 8.90
CA ASP A 156 -6.81 -11.40 8.29
C ASP A 156 -5.84 -12.39 7.64
N LEU A 157 -5.31 -13.32 8.45
CA LEU A 157 -4.37 -14.35 7.99
C LEU A 157 -4.91 -15.24 6.87
N SER A 158 -6.24 -15.30 6.65
CA SER A 158 -6.81 -16.00 5.49
C SER A 158 -6.45 -15.34 4.16
N ARG A 159 -6.01 -14.07 4.21
CA ARG A 159 -5.61 -13.26 3.08
C ARG A 159 -4.11 -13.28 2.81
N TYR A 160 -3.33 -14.12 3.47
CA TYR A 160 -1.88 -14.26 3.25
C TYR A 160 -1.55 -15.63 2.67
N THR A 161 -2.15 -15.91 1.50
CA THR A 161 -1.98 -17.17 0.77
C THR A 161 -1.59 -16.88 -0.68
N THR A 162 -1.07 -17.89 -1.37
CA THR A 162 -0.69 -17.78 -2.80
C THR A 162 -1.87 -17.46 -3.71
N ALA A 163 -3.11 -17.78 -3.31
CA ALA A 163 -4.31 -17.47 -4.08
C ALA A 163 -4.62 -15.97 -4.14
N VAL A 164 -4.04 -15.17 -3.24
CA VAL A 164 -4.25 -13.73 -3.11
C VAL A 164 -2.90 -13.00 -3.01
N ILE A 165 -1.89 -13.45 -3.75
CA ILE A 165 -0.48 -13.09 -3.53
C ILE A 165 -0.17 -11.58 -3.70
N VAL A 166 -0.98 -10.88 -4.49
CA VAL A 166 -0.96 -9.42 -4.68
C VAL A 166 -2.29 -8.87 -4.23
#